data_AF-A0A3M1D7T1-F1
#
_entry.id   AF-A0A3M1D7T1-F1
#
_cell.length_a   1.000
_cell.length_b   1.000
_cell.length_c   1.000
_cell.angle_alpha   90.00
_cell.angle_beta   90.00
_cell.angle_gamma   90.00
#
_symmetry.space_group_name_H-M   'P 1'
#
loop_
_entity.id
_entity.type
_entity.pdbx_description
1 polymer ?
#
loop_
_entity_poly.entity_id
_entity_poly.type
_entity_poly.pdbx_seq_one_letter_code
_entity_poly.pdbx_strand_id
1 'polypeptide(L)' 'GPPPTYRLVEESGPDHRPSFTVEAWWGERFLGRGKGASKKEAERSAASDALARLDGYAGEGSDERDGN' A
#
# COMPACT_ATOMS: atom_id res chain seq x y z
N GLY A 1 3.27 2.82 21.68
CA GLY A 1 4.04 3.60 20.69
C GLY A 1 3.13 4.56 19.97
N PRO A 2 3.67 5.52 19.18
CA PRO A 2 2.84 6.39 18.36
C PRO A 2 2.08 5.57 17.30
N PRO A 3 0.92 6.05 16.82
CA PRO A 3 0.21 5.41 15.73
C PRO A 3 1.02 5.48 14.42
N PRO A 4 0.74 4.59 13.44
CA PRO A 4 1.32 4.69 12.11
C PRO A 4 0.90 6.00 11.42
N THR A 5 1.80 6.54 10.62
CA THR A 5 1.60 7.75 9.80
C THR A 5 1.36 7.37 8.36
N TYR A 6 0.47 8.09 7.68
CA TYR A 6 0.16 7.90 6.27
C TYR A 6 0.66 9.09 5.46
N ARG A 7 1.36 8.83 4.35
CA ARG A 7 1.95 9.86 3.49
C ARG A 7 1.45 9.69 2.06
N LEU A 8 0.85 10.74 1.49
CA LEU A 8 0.56 10.79 0.07
C LEU A 8 1.88 10.98 -0.69
N VAL A 9 2.24 10.02 -1.54
CA VAL A 9 3.51 10.03 -2.29
C VAL A 9 3.31 10.24 -3.78
N GLU A 10 2.09 10.03 -4.29
CA GLU A 10 1.75 10.26 -5.69
C GLU A 10 0.28 10.64 -5.82
N GLU A 11 0.00 11.61 -6.67
CA GLU A 11 -1.34 11.98 -7.11
C GLU A 11 -1.25 12.14 -8.64
N SER A 12 -2.05 11.36 -9.37
CA SER A 12 -1.98 11.26 -10.82
C SER A 12 -3.36 10.97 -11.42
N GLY A 13 -3.45 10.93 -12.75
CA GLY A 13 -4.70 10.63 -13.46
C GLY A 13 -5.50 11.87 -13.85
N PRO A 14 -6.51 11.71 -14.72
CA PRO A 14 -7.34 12.81 -15.20
C PRO A 14 -8.34 13.28 -14.13
N ASP A 15 -8.85 14.50 -14.26
CA ASP A 15 -9.76 15.15 -13.30
C ASP A 15 -10.97 14.29 -12.86
N HIS A 16 -11.45 13.42 -13.74
CA HIS A 16 -12.60 12.55 -13.51
C HIS A 16 -12.22 11.14 -13.02
N ARG A 17 -10.93 10.80 -12.98
CA ARG A 17 -10.38 9.52 -12.47
C ARG A 17 -9.02 9.73 -11.81
N PRO A 18 -8.97 10.48 -10.70
CA PRO A 18 -7.72 10.66 -9.98
C PRO A 18 -7.27 9.32 -9.38
N SER A 19 -5.96 9.15 -9.25
CA SER A 19 -5.29 8.03 -8.62
C SER A 19 -4.32 8.56 -7.58
N PHE A 20 -4.49 8.08 -6.36
CA PHE A 20 -3.68 8.47 -5.22
C PHE A 20 -2.86 7.28 -4.78
N THR A 21 -1.60 7.50 -4.44
CA THR A 21 -0.74 6.51 -3.82
C THR A 21 -0.32 6.99 -2.44
N VAL A 22 -0.56 6.16 -1.43
CA VAL A 22 -0.26 6.44 -0.03
C VAL A 22 0.65 5.36 0.53
N GLU A 23 1.57 5.76 1.40
CA GLU A 23 2.44 4.86 2.15
C GLU A 23 2.14 4.94 3.65
N ALA A 24 2.13 3.80 4.32
CA ALA A 24 2.01 3.65 5.76
C ALA A 24 3.39 3.46 6.39
N TRP A 25 3.68 4.22 7.44
CA TRP A 25 4.98 4.29 8.11
C TRP A 25 4.84 4.23 9.63
N TRP A 26 5.70 3.48 10.32
CA TRP A 26 5.87 3.57 11.76
C TRP A 26 7.21 4.26 12.06
N GLY A 27 7.17 5.57 12.32
CA GLY A 27 8.38 6.37 12.42
C GLY A 27 9.10 6.42 11.06
N GLU A 28 10.30 5.83 11.00
CA GLU A 28 11.09 5.69 9.77
C GLU A 28 10.95 4.31 9.11
N ARG A 29 10.17 3.40 9.71
CA ARG A 29 9.93 2.08 9.14
C ARG A 29 8.76 2.13 8.16
N PHE A 30 9.01 1.82 6.91
CA PHE A 30 7.96 1.55 5.93
C PHE A 30 7.18 0.29 6.32
N LEU A 31 5.85 0.39 6.33
CA LEU A 31 4.95 -0.73 6.63
C LEU A 31 4.26 -1.26 5.38
N GLY A 32 3.77 -0.38 4.50
CA GLY A 32 3.04 -0.79 3.29
C GLY A 32 2.64 0.38 2.40
N ARG A 33 2.21 0.10 1.17
CA ARG A 33 1.82 1.08 0.17
C ARG A 33 0.51 0.68 -0.50
N GLY A 34 -0.35 1.65 -0.74
CA GLY A 34 -1.66 1.45 -1.34
C GLY A 34 -2.01 2.49 -2.37
N LYS A 35 -2.83 2.09 -3.34
CA LYS A 35 -3.38 2.98 -4.37
C LYS A 35 -4.90 2.99 -4.32
N GLY A 36 -5.52 4.09 -4.70
CA GLY A 36 -6.97 4.21 -4.75
C GLY A 36 -7.45 5.40 -5.57
N ALA A 37 -8.74 5.43 -5.90
CA ALA A 37 -9.39 6.56 -6.58
C ALA A 37 -9.67 7.74 -5.62
N SER A 38 -9.37 7.57 -4.33
CA SER A 38 -9.39 8.62 -3.32
C SER A 38 -8.27 8.41 -2.32
N LYS A 39 -7.87 9.46 -1.58
CA LYS A 39 -6.86 9.38 -0.52
C LYS A 39 -7.23 8.35 0.55
N LYS A 40 -8.50 8.32 0.97
CA LYS A 40 -9.02 7.36 1.95
C LYS A 40 -8.95 5.91 1.47
N GLU A 41 -9.20 5.68 0.18
CA GLU A 41 -9.07 4.34 -0.41
C GLU A 41 -7.60 3.91 -0.48
N ALA A 42 -6.71 4.81 -0.91
CA ALA A 42 -5.28 4.57 -0.94
C ALA A 42 -4.70 4.28 0.47
N GLU A 43 -5.14 5.02 1.50
CA GLU A 43 -4.80 4.77 2.90
C GLU A 43 -5.25 3.37 3.37
N ARG A 44 -6.50 3.00 3.07
CA ARG A 44 -7.02 1.67 3.42
C ARG A 44 -6.21 0.57 2.73
N SER A 45 -5.89 0.75 1.45
CA SER A 45 -5.05 -0.19 0.71
C SER A 45 -3.63 -0.28 1.31
N ALA A 46 -3.05 0.83 1.75
CA ALA A 46 -1.74 0.85 2.40
C ALA A 46 -1.76 0.15 3.76
N ALA A 47 -2.85 0.30 4.52
CA ALA A 47 -3.07 -0.42 5.77
C ALA A 47 -3.23 -1.93 5.55
N SER A 48 -3.94 -2.34 4.49
CA SER A 48 -4.07 -3.75 4.11
C SER A 48 -2.72 -4.38 3.71
N ASP A 49 -1.91 -3.68 2.90
CA ASP A 49 -0.55 -4.11 2.56
C ASP A 49 0.35 -4.20 3.81
N ALA A 50 0.24 -3.21 4.71
CA ALA A 50 0.96 -3.22 5.98
C ALA A 50 0.57 -4.41 6.87
N LEU A 51 -0.73 -4.71 7.00
CA LEU A 51 -1.20 -5.87 7.75
C LEU A 51 -0.73 -7.17 7.11
N ALA A 52 -0.82 -7.31 5.79
CA ALA A 52 -0.35 -8.51 5.10
C ALA A 52 1.14 -8.79 5.36
N ARG A 53 1.98 -7.74 5.39
CA ARG A 53 3.41 -7.84 5.70
C ARG A 53 3.72 -8.07 7.18
N LEU A 54 2.81 -7.71 8.08
CA LEU A 54 2.93 -7.93 9.52
C LEU A 54 2.43 -9.33 9.92
N ASP A 55 1.37 -9.81 9.27
CA ASP A 55 0.67 -11.06 9.59
C ASP A 55 1.25 -12.29 8.87
N GLY A 56 2.20 -12.15 7.93
CA GLY A 56 2.79 -13.31 7.25
C GLY A 56 4.14 -13.07 6.55
N TYR A 57 5.07 -14.02 6.44
CA TYR A 57 5.13 -15.46 6.83
C TYR A 57 3.85 -16.31 6.61
N ALA A 58 2.92 -15.86 5.77
CA ALA A 58 1.72 -16.59 5.39
C ALA A 58 1.52 -16.53 3.87
N GLY A 59 2.61 -16.81 3.14
CA GLY A 59 2.58 -17.07 1.70
C GLY A 59 3.48 -16.18 0.86
N GLU A 60 4.80 -16.32 1.03
CA GLU A 60 5.64 -16.28 -0.17
C GLU A 60 5.51 -17.64 -0.89
N GLY A 61 5.44 -17.60 -2.21
CA GLY A 61 5.39 -18.77 -3.09
C GLY A 61 4.36 -18.53 -4.20
N SER A 62 4.71 -18.36 -5.46
CA SER A 62 6.01 -18.33 -6.14
C SER A 62 5.70 -17.89 -7.57
N ASP A 63 6.63 -17.17 -8.17
CA ASP A 63 6.91 -17.20 -9.60
C ASP A 63 6.44 -18.50 -10.28
N GLU A 64 5.42 -18.41 -11.14
CA GLU A 64 5.13 -19.45 -12.13
C GLU A 64 4.61 -18.80 -13.41
N ARG A 65 5.56 -18.29 -14.20
CA ARG A 65 5.43 -18.21 -15.67
C ARG A 65 6.77 -18.53 -16.32
N ASP A 66 7.28 -19.73 -16.03
CA ASP A 66 8.12 -20.44 -16.98
C ASP A 66 7.20 -21.29 -17.88
N GLY A 67 7.22 -20.97 -19.19
CA GLY A 67 7.01 -21.87 -20.34
C GLY A 67 5.78 -22.80 -20.40
N ASN A 68 4.82 -22.42 -21.27
CA ASN A 68 4.42 -23.21 -22.45
C ASN A 68 3.59 -22.37 -23.42
#